data_AF-A0A6V7IQN2-F1
#
_entry.id   AF-A0A6V7IQN2-F1
#
_cell.length_a   1.000
_cell.length_b   1.000
_cell.length_c   1.000
_cell.angle_alpha   90.00
_cell.angle_beta   90.00
_cell.angle_gamma   90.00
#
_symmetry.space_group_name_H-M   'P 1'
#
loop_
_entity.id
_entity.type
_entity.pdbx_description
1 polymer ?
#
loop_
_entity_poly.entity_id
_entity_poly.type
_entity_poly.pdbx_seq_one_letter_code
_entity_poly.pdbx_strand_id
1 'polypeptide(L)'
;VPFCKNSTNSKITDLAVNSLQVNCDVAVGYLAVYRICFIMSLFFFLMSLIMIGVKSSKDARAGIQNGFWPIKFLLVIGGIIGAFFIPEGSFGPVWMYFGMIGGFLFILIQLILIIDFAHNWAEAWVGNYEETESKGWYAALLGSTFLNYALALTGIILLFINFTL
;
A
#
# COMPACT_ATOMS: atom_id res chain seq x y z
N VAL A 1 -20.65 2.92 16.39
CA VAL A 1 -21.10 2.44 15.06
C VAL A 1 -22.20 1.40 15.24
N PRO A 2 -23.18 1.26 14.34
CA PRO A 2 -24.28 0.31 14.51
C PRO A 2 -23.86 -1.19 14.46
N PHE A 3 -22.56 -1.47 14.40
CA PHE A 3 -21.96 -2.77 14.07
C PHE A 3 -21.52 -3.63 15.27
N CYS A 4 -21.50 -3.10 16.49
CA CYS A 4 -21.30 -3.92 17.68
C CYS A 4 -22.55 -3.82 18.57
N LYS A 5 -23.56 -4.64 18.27
CA LYS A 5 -24.57 -4.95 19.29
C LYS A 5 -23.84 -5.78 20.34
N ASN A 6 -23.69 -5.20 21.52
CA ASN A 6 -23.26 -5.93 22.71
C ASN A 6 -24.14 -7.20 22.78
N SER A 7 -23.51 -8.38 22.78
CA SER A 7 -24.24 -9.65 22.89
C SER A 7 -24.85 -9.71 24.28
N THR A 8 -26.03 -9.14 24.42
CA THR A 8 -26.85 -9.22 25.62
C THR A 8 -28.29 -9.34 25.12
N ASN A 9 -28.79 -10.59 25.14
CA ASN A 9 -30.19 -11.01 25.03
C ASN A 9 -30.69 -11.62 23.72
N SER A 10 -30.06 -12.71 23.23
CA SER A 10 -30.80 -13.70 22.42
C SER A 10 -30.30 -15.13 22.67
N LYS A 11 -30.58 -15.64 23.87
CA LYS A 11 -30.25 -17.00 24.38
C LYS A 11 -30.82 -18.19 23.57
N ILE A 12 -31.28 -18.01 22.33
CA ILE A 12 -31.95 -19.09 21.56
C ILE A 12 -31.18 -19.46 20.28
N THR A 13 -30.24 -18.63 19.82
CA THR A 13 -29.39 -18.90 18.63
C THR A 13 -27.92 -19.21 18.95
N ASP A 14 -27.56 -19.32 20.23
CA ASP A 14 -26.17 -19.44 20.70
C ASP A 14 -25.57 -20.86 20.69
N LEU A 15 -26.35 -21.91 20.40
CA LEU A 15 -25.83 -23.28 20.51
C LEU A 15 -25.02 -23.75 19.28
N ALA A 16 -25.09 -23.05 18.14
CA ALA A 16 -24.34 -23.41 16.92
C ALA A 16 -23.33 -22.36 16.45
N VAL A 17 -23.29 -21.16 17.06
CA VAL A 17 -22.47 -20.02 16.60
C VAL A 17 -21.30 -19.69 17.54
N ASN A 18 -21.24 -20.30 18.72
CA ASN A 18 -20.22 -20.03 19.74
C ASN A 18 -18.77 -20.48 19.39
N SER A 19 -18.52 -21.06 18.21
CA SER A 19 -17.15 -21.38 17.76
C SER A 19 -16.50 -20.31 16.87
N LEU A 20 -17.22 -19.23 16.52
CA LEU A 20 -16.68 -18.11 15.74
C LEU A 20 -17.02 -16.77 16.41
N GLN A 21 -16.55 -16.58 17.66
CA GLN A 21 -16.53 -15.26 18.28
C GLN A 21 -15.51 -14.37 17.54
N VAL A 22 -15.97 -13.64 16.52
CA VAL A 22 -15.16 -12.63 15.85
C VAL A 22 -15.01 -11.43 16.79
N ASN A 23 -13.77 -11.08 17.14
CA ASN A 23 -13.48 -9.90 17.95
C ASN A 23 -13.92 -8.63 17.19
N CYS A 24 -14.99 -7.98 17.68
CA CYS A 24 -15.61 -6.82 17.05
C CYS A 24 -14.62 -5.63 16.91
N ASP A 25 -13.70 -5.47 17.86
CA ASP A 25 -12.69 -4.40 17.85
C ASP A 25 -11.69 -4.54 16.67
N VAL A 26 -11.26 -5.76 16.36
CA VAL A 26 -10.38 -6.04 15.21
C VAL A 26 -11.17 -5.92 13.90
N ALA A 27 -12.44 -6.33 13.92
CA ALA A 27 -13.29 -6.32 12.73
C ALA A 27 -13.63 -4.91 12.23
N VAL A 28 -13.89 -3.98 13.15
CA VAL A 28 -14.17 -2.58 12.83
C VAL A 28 -12.92 -1.89 12.26
N GLY A 29 -11.72 -2.26 12.75
CA GLY A 29 -10.45 -1.69 12.30
C GLY A 29 -10.13 -1.96 10.83
N TYR A 30 -10.09 -3.22 10.41
CA TYR A 30 -9.72 -3.55 9.03
C TYR A 30 -10.73 -3.02 8.00
N LEU A 31 -12.02 -3.04 8.35
CA LEU A 31 -13.05 -2.60 7.44
C LEU A 31 -13.07 -1.08 7.25
N ALA A 32 -12.71 -0.31 8.29
CA ALA A 32 -12.46 1.12 8.16
C ALA A 32 -11.33 1.40 7.17
N VAL A 33 -10.23 0.63 7.23
CA VAL A 33 -9.12 0.73 6.27
C VAL A 33 -9.60 0.40 4.85
N TYR A 34 -10.42 -0.64 4.68
CA TYR A 34 -10.96 -1.01 3.36
C TYR A 34 -11.79 0.12 2.74
N ARG A 35 -12.65 0.78 3.52
CA ARG A 35 -13.45 1.92 3.07
C ARG A 35 -12.60 3.12 2.64
N ILE A 36 -11.56 3.45 3.41
CA ILE A 36 -10.64 4.54 3.07
C ILE A 36 -9.87 4.21 1.78
N CYS A 37 -9.28 3.01 1.71
CA CYS A 37 -8.53 2.55 0.54
C CYS A 37 -9.42 2.45 -0.71
N PHE A 38 -10.69 2.08 -0.56
CA PHE A 38 -11.66 2.05 -1.65
C PHE A 38 -11.83 3.43 -2.29
N ILE A 39 -12.05 4.47 -1.49
CA ILE A 39 -12.21 5.84 -2.01
C ILE A 39 -10.91 6.35 -2.63
N MET A 40 -9.76 6.07 -2.02
CA MET A 40 -8.47 6.42 -2.60
C MET A 40 -8.27 5.76 -3.97
N SER A 41 -8.59 4.47 -4.07
CA SER A 41 -8.52 3.73 -5.33
C SER A 41 -9.46 4.31 -6.39
N LEU A 42 -10.72 4.60 -6.04
CA LEU A 42 -11.67 5.25 -6.94
C LEU A 42 -11.20 6.62 -7.41
N PHE A 43 -10.65 7.44 -6.51
CA PHE A 43 -10.13 8.76 -6.84
C PHE A 43 -8.97 8.67 -7.85
N PHE A 44 -7.98 7.83 -7.58
CA PHE A 44 -6.85 7.65 -8.50
C PHE A 44 -7.25 6.98 -9.81
N PHE A 45 -8.20 6.04 -9.78
CA PHE A 45 -8.74 5.43 -10.98
C PHE A 45 -9.48 6.45 -11.85
N LEU A 46 -10.33 7.29 -11.25
CA LEU A 46 -11.01 8.38 -11.96
C LEU A 46 -10.00 9.37 -12.55
N MET A 47 -8.99 9.79 -11.79
CA MET A 47 -7.95 10.68 -12.28
C MET A 47 -7.15 10.05 -13.42
N SER A 48 -6.86 8.74 -13.34
CA SER A 48 -6.24 7.98 -14.43
C SER A 48 -7.08 8.04 -15.71
N LEU A 49 -8.40 7.80 -15.62
CA LEU A 49 -9.32 7.86 -16.76
C LEU A 49 -9.35 9.25 -17.42
N ILE A 50 -9.38 10.33 -16.62
CA ILE A 50 -9.40 11.71 -17.13
C ILE A 50 -8.09 12.03 -17.89
N MET A 51 -6.97 11.45 -17.46
CA MET A 51 -5.65 11.69 -18.03
C MET A 51 -5.31 10.79 -19.23
N ILE A 52 -6.23 9.94 -19.69
CA ILE A 52 -6.01 9.12 -20.89
C ILE A 52 -5.85 10.01 -22.14
N GLY A 53 -4.82 9.74 -22.93
CA GLY A 53 -4.58 10.40 -24.21
C GLY A 53 -4.13 11.85 -24.12
N VAL A 54 -3.59 12.29 -22.97
CA VAL A 54 -2.86 13.57 -22.87
C VAL A 54 -1.53 13.43 -23.61
N LYS A 55 -1.27 14.35 -24.55
CA LYS A 55 -0.04 14.34 -25.37
C LYS A 55 0.89 15.52 -25.10
N SER A 56 0.38 16.59 -24.48
CA SER A 56 1.15 17.80 -24.21
C SER A 56 0.83 18.37 -22.84
N SER A 57 1.84 18.91 -22.17
CA SER A 57 1.69 19.61 -20.89
C SER A 57 0.92 20.94 -21.00
N LYS A 58 0.60 21.37 -22.22
CA LYS A 58 -0.24 22.55 -22.50
C LYS A 58 -1.74 22.22 -22.61
N ASP A 59 -2.12 20.93 -22.56
CA ASP A 59 -3.52 20.53 -22.58
C ASP A 59 -4.25 21.14 -21.37
N ALA A 60 -5.50 21.59 -21.54
CA ALA A 60 -6.31 22.15 -20.45
C ALA A 60 -6.41 21.20 -19.23
N ARG A 61 -6.31 19.89 -19.46
CA ARG A 61 -6.28 18.82 -18.44
C ARG A 61 -5.06 18.90 -17.51
N ALA A 62 -3.95 19.51 -17.93
CA ALA A 62 -2.78 19.72 -17.08
C ALA A 62 -3.09 20.61 -15.87
N GLY A 63 -4.03 21.56 -16.00
CA GLY A 63 -4.52 22.37 -14.89
C GLY A 63 -5.26 21.56 -13.83
N ILE A 64 -6.01 20.53 -14.24
CA ILE A 64 -6.68 19.60 -13.32
C ILE A 64 -5.63 18.73 -12.61
N GLN A 65 -4.62 18.24 -13.33
CA GLN A 65 -3.59 17.38 -12.75
C GLN A 65 -2.70 18.13 -11.75
N ASN A 66 -2.22 19.32 -12.09
CA ASN A 66 -1.25 20.05 -11.28
C ASN A 66 -1.90 21.05 -10.30
N GLY A 67 -3.14 21.48 -10.56
CA GLY A 67 -3.86 22.47 -9.76
C GLY A 67 -5.00 21.89 -8.91
N PHE A 68 -5.81 22.80 -8.34
CA PHE A 68 -7.04 22.50 -7.59
C PHE A 68 -6.91 21.47 -6.45
N TRP A 69 -5.77 21.46 -5.75
CA TRP A 69 -5.51 20.57 -4.61
C TRP A 69 -6.60 20.59 -3.52
N PRO A 70 -7.12 21.76 -3.08
CA PRO A 70 -8.17 21.78 -2.06
C PRO A 70 -9.44 21.04 -2.49
N ILE A 71 -9.83 21.14 -3.77
CA ILE A 71 -11.02 20.45 -4.32
C ILE A 71 -10.79 18.95 -4.34
N LYS A 72 -9.59 18.49 -4.74
CA LYS A 72 -9.22 17.06 -4.72
C LYS A 72 -9.31 16.49 -3.31
N PHE A 73 -8.75 17.19 -2.32
CA PHE A 73 -8.83 16.75 -0.93
C PHE A 73 -10.26 16.73 -0.41
N LEU A 74 -11.08 17.73 -0.76
CA LEU A 74 -12.49 17.75 -0.39
C LEU A 74 -13.25 16.57 -1.00
N LEU A 75 -13.00 16.23 -2.27
CA LEU A 75 -13.60 15.09 -2.93
C LEU A 75 -13.21 13.78 -2.23
N VAL A 76 -11.93 13.59 -1.91
CA VAL A 76 -11.45 12.40 -1.19
C VAL A 76 -12.06 12.31 0.22
N ILE A 77 -12.03 13.39 1.00
CA ILE A 77 -12.58 13.41 2.36
C ILE A 77 -14.10 13.17 2.33
N GLY A 78 -14.82 13.84 1.44
CA GLY A 78 -16.25 13.63 1.25
C GLY A 78 -16.57 12.20 0.82
N GLY A 79 -15.76 11.62 -0.08
CA GLY A 79 -15.84 10.22 -0.46
C GLY A 79 -15.61 9.27 0.71
N ILE A 80 -14.59 9.53 1.55
CA ILE A 80 -14.28 8.72 2.74
C ILE A 80 -15.47 8.75 3.71
N ILE A 81 -16.02 9.94 4.00
CA ILE A 81 -17.22 10.09 4.84
C ILE A 81 -18.38 9.29 4.22
N GLY A 82 -18.58 9.38 2.90
CA GLY A 82 -19.57 8.61 2.17
C GLY A 82 -19.38 7.09 2.25
N ALA A 83 -18.14 6.61 2.24
CA ALA A 83 -17.83 5.18 2.30
C ALA A 83 -18.21 4.53 3.64
N PHE A 84 -18.29 5.31 4.73
CA PHE A 84 -18.79 4.80 6.01
C PHE A 84 -20.27 4.42 6.00
N PHE A 85 -21.04 4.89 5.01
CA PHE A 85 -22.43 4.49 4.82
C PHE A 85 -22.58 3.17 4.04
N ILE A 86 -21.48 2.58 3.54
CA ILE A 86 -21.51 1.29 2.83
C ILE A 86 -21.70 0.14 3.85
N PRO A 87 -22.76 -0.69 3.72
CA PRO A 87 -23.02 -1.79 4.64
C PRO A 87 -22.01 -2.94 4.49
N GLU A 88 -21.74 -3.64 5.59
CA GLU A 88 -20.63 -4.60 5.75
C GLU A 88 -20.91 -6.00 5.16
N GLY A 89 -21.83 -6.11 4.20
CA GLY A 89 -22.23 -7.38 3.61
C GLY A 89 -21.12 -7.98 2.74
N SER A 90 -21.31 -7.95 1.41
CA SER A 90 -20.32 -8.49 0.46
C SER A 90 -19.08 -7.61 0.27
N PHE A 91 -19.05 -6.39 0.81
CA PHE A 91 -17.99 -5.41 0.56
C PHE A 91 -16.61 -5.89 1.01
N GLY A 92 -16.48 -6.42 2.24
CA GLY A 92 -15.21 -6.84 2.81
C GLY A 92 -14.50 -7.93 1.99
N PRO A 93 -15.14 -9.09 1.77
CA PRO A 93 -14.54 -10.19 1.00
C PRO A 93 -14.25 -9.80 -0.45
N VAL A 94 -15.13 -9.05 -1.12
CA VAL A 94 -14.88 -8.59 -2.49
C VAL A 94 -13.66 -7.68 -2.56
N TRP A 95 -13.56 -6.71 -1.64
CA TRP A 95 -12.44 -5.78 -1.62
C TRP A 95 -11.11 -6.46 -1.26
N MET A 96 -11.14 -7.51 -0.44
CA MET A 96 -9.98 -8.35 -0.17
C MET A 96 -9.40 -8.95 -1.46
N TYR A 97 -10.22 -9.54 -2.34
CA TYR A 97 -9.75 -10.09 -3.61
C TYR A 97 -9.15 -9.02 -4.54
N PHE A 98 -9.80 -7.86 -4.64
CA PHE A 98 -9.24 -6.71 -5.38
C PHE A 98 -7.89 -6.27 -4.80
N GLY A 99 -7.78 -6.19 -3.48
CA GLY A 99 -6.55 -5.85 -2.77
C GLY A 99 -5.44 -6.88 -2.99
N MET A 100 -5.75 -8.17 -3.01
CA MET A 100 -4.77 -9.24 -3.28
C MET A 100 -4.20 -9.13 -4.70
N ILE A 101 -5.06 -8.96 -5.71
CA ILE A 101 -4.63 -8.84 -7.11
C ILE A 101 -3.81 -7.54 -7.29
N GLY A 102 -4.32 -6.43 -6.75
CA GLY A 102 -3.62 -5.14 -6.82
C GLY A 102 -2.27 -5.16 -6.12
N GLY A 103 -2.19 -5.78 -4.93
CA GLY A 103 -0.96 -5.94 -4.17
C GLY A 103 0.08 -6.79 -4.91
N PHE A 104 -0.35 -7.88 -5.53
CA PHE A 104 0.54 -8.70 -6.37
C PHE A 104 1.13 -7.90 -7.54
N LEU A 105 0.30 -7.18 -8.29
CA LEU A 105 0.77 -6.32 -9.39
C LEU A 105 1.71 -5.21 -8.90
N PHE A 106 1.40 -4.61 -7.75
CA PHE A 106 2.22 -3.56 -7.16
C PHE A 106 3.60 -4.05 -6.71
N ILE A 107 3.69 -5.27 -6.15
CA ILE A 107 4.98 -5.89 -5.80
C ILE A 107 5.84 -6.10 -7.06
N LEU A 108 5.25 -6.54 -8.17
CA LEU A 108 5.99 -6.68 -9.44
C LEU A 108 6.54 -5.34 -9.94
N ILE A 109 5.73 -4.28 -9.88
CA ILE A 109 6.18 -2.93 -10.27
C ILE A 109 7.29 -2.45 -9.33
N GLN A 110 7.13 -2.61 -8.01
CA GLN A 110 8.16 -2.23 -7.04
C GLN A 110 9.48 -2.99 -7.26
N LEU A 111 9.42 -4.28 -7.59
CA LEU A 111 10.61 -5.07 -7.89
C LEU A 111 11.39 -4.47 -9.08
N ILE A 112 10.69 -4.13 -10.17
CA ILE A 112 11.32 -3.50 -11.34
C ILE A 112 11.94 -2.15 -10.95
N LEU A 113 11.23 -1.31 -10.20
CA LEU A 113 11.72 -0.01 -9.75
C LEU A 113 12.95 -0.13 -8.84
N ILE A 114 13.00 -1.14 -7.97
CA ILE A 114 14.17 -1.38 -7.09
C ILE A 114 15.38 -1.82 -7.90
N ILE A 115 15.20 -2.69 -8.90
CA ILE A 115 16.28 -3.12 -9.79
C ILE A 115 16.85 -1.93 -10.55
N ASP A 116 15.97 -1.10 -11.12
CA ASP A 116 16.36 0.08 -11.89
C ASP A 116 17.05 1.11 -10.98
N PHE A 117 16.53 1.32 -9.77
CA PHE A 117 17.18 2.13 -8.74
C PHE A 117 18.58 1.59 -8.37
N ALA A 118 18.74 0.27 -8.21
CA ALA A 118 20.00 -0.34 -7.84
C ALA A 118 21.07 -0.18 -8.93
N HIS A 119 20.70 -0.34 -10.21
CA HIS A 119 21.60 -0.12 -11.33
C HIS A 119 22.01 1.35 -11.43
N ASN A 120 21.04 2.27 -11.43
CA ASN A 120 21.33 3.71 -11.49
C ASN A 120 22.19 4.17 -10.29
N TRP A 121 21.97 3.62 -9.11
CA TRP A 121 22.77 3.91 -7.93
C TRP A 121 24.21 3.40 -8.06
N ALA A 122 24.39 2.15 -8.49
CA ALA A 122 25.71 1.56 -8.69
C ALA A 122 26.50 2.33 -9.77
N GLU A 123 25.88 2.62 -10.92
CA GLU A 123 26.50 3.39 -12.00
C GLU A 123 26.89 4.80 -11.54
N ALA A 124 26.02 5.49 -10.80
CA ALA A 124 26.34 6.80 -10.26
C ALA A 124 27.57 6.77 -9.34
N TRP A 125 27.69 5.77 -8.46
CA TRP A 125 28.83 5.69 -7.54
C TRP A 125 30.11 5.23 -8.23
N VAL A 126 30.02 4.32 -9.20
CA VAL A 126 31.17 3.90 -10.02
C VAL A 126 31.66 5.05 -10.89
N GLY A 127 30.76 5.80 -11.54
CA GLY A 127 31.14 6.97 -12.35
C GLY A 127 31.83 8.05 -11.52
N ASN A 128 31.31 8.37 -10.33
CA ASN A 128 31.97 9.31 -9.42
C ASN A 128 33.36 8.82 -8.93
N TYR A 129 33.54 7.51 -8.77
CA TYR A 129 34.84 6.92 -8.47
C TYR A 129 35.81 7.09 -9.64
N GLU A 130 35.39 6.83 -10.87
CA GLU A 130 36.22 6.96 -12.08
C GLU A 130 36.61 8.42 -12.35
N GLU A 131 35.70 9.38 -12.15
CA GLU A 131 35.98 10.80 -12.39
C GLU A 131 36.86 11.45 -11.31
N THR A 132 36.69 11.07 -10.04
CA THR A 132 37.39 11.71 -8.92
C THR A 132 38.61 10.90 -8.44
N GLU A 133 38.76 9.65 -8.91
CA GLU A 133 39.68 8.61 -8.37
C GLU A 133 39.62 8.46 -6.83
N SER A 134 38.51 8.88 -6.22
CA SER A 134 38.39 8.96 -4.76
C SER A 134 38.09 7.60 -4.17
N LYS A 135 39.02 7.09 -3.35
CA LYS A 135 38.86 5.84 -2.57
C LYS A 135 37.62 5.82 -1.68
N GLY A 136 37.02 6.99 -1.37
CA GLY A 136 35.80 7.09 -0.60
C GLY A 136 34.58 6.50 -1.30
N TRP A 137 34.42 6.72 -2.61
CA TRP A 137 33.31 6.16 -3.39
C TRP A 137 33.40 4.64 -3.51
N TYR A 138 34.62 4.13 -3.68
CA TYR A 138 34.88 2.70 -3.66
C TYR A 138 34.56 2.05 -2.30
N ALA A 139 34.97 2.69 -1.20
CA ALA A 139 34.64 2.23 0.15
C ALA A 139 33.12 2.27 0.41
N ALA A 140 32.41 3.29 -0.08
CA ALA A 140 30.95 3.38 0.03
C ALA A 140 30.25 2.24 -0.72
N LEU A 141 30.68 1.94 -1.96
CA LEU A 141 30.13 0.84 -2.77
C LEU A 141 30.28 -0.52 -2.06
N LEU A 142 31.48 -0.81 -1.57
CA LEU A 142 31.76 -2.04 -0.81
C LEU A 142 30.98 -2.08 0.51
N GLY A 143 30.90 -0.97 1.22
CA GLY A 143 30.14 -0.85 2.46
C GLY A 143 28.65 -1.12 2.25
N SER A 144 28.05 -0.54 1.21
CA SER A 144 26.65 -0.79 0.86
C SER A 144 26.41 -2.26 0.52
N THR A 145 27.28 -2.88 -0.27
CA THR A 145 27.19 -4.30 -0.61
C THR A 145 27.25 -5.18 0.63
N PHE A 146 28.25 -4.96 1.49
CA PHE A 146 28.42 -5.73 2.72
C PHE A 146 27.22 -5.57 3.67
N LEU A 147 26.71 -4.34 3.83
CA LEU A 147 25.55 -4.05 4.66
C LEU A 147 24.29 -4.79 4.17
N ASN A 148 24.04 -4.81 2.85
CA ASN A 148 22.90 -5.53 2.28
C ASN A 148 23.01 -7.05 2.52
N TYR A 149 24.19 -7.64 2.34
CA TYR A 149 24.41 -9.05 2.65
C TYR A 149 24.23 -9.36 4.14
N ALA A 150 24.74 -8.51 5.03
CA ALA A 150 24.60 -8.67 6.47
C ALA A 150 23.13 -8.62 6.90
N LEU A 151 22.36 -7.63 6.41
CA LEU A 151 20.92 -7.52 6.68
C LEU A 151 20.14 -8.74 6.18
N ALA A 152 20.45 -9.23 4.97
CA ALA A 152 19.82 -10.42 4.42
C ALA A 152 20.11 -11.66 5.28
N LEU A 153 21.36 -11.86 5.70
CA LEU A 153 21.75 -12.97 6.57
C LEU A 153 21.08 -12.90 7.94
N THR A 154 21.09 -11.73 8.58
CA THR A 154 20.40 -11.50 9.85
C THR A 154 18.91 -11.77 9.73
N GLY A 155 18.26 -11.32 8.65
CA GLY A 155 16.85 -11.58 8.37
C GLY A 155 16.56 -13.08 8.28
N ILE A 156 17.36 -13.83 7.53
CA ILE A 156 17.21 -15.29 7.41
C ILE A 156 17.37 -15.97 8.77
N ILE A 157 18.39 -15.61 9.55
CA ILE A 157 18.63 -16.18 10.89
C ILE A 157 17.43 -15.93 11.81
N LEU A 158 16.91 -14.70 11.84
CA LEU A 158 15.74 -14.36 12.66
C LEU A 158 14.48 -15.12 12.23
N LEU A 159 14.29 -15.33 10.92
CA LEU A 159 13.18 -16.13 10.42
C LEU A 159 13.26 -17.59 10.90
N PHE A 160 14.44 -18.22 10.84
CA PHE A 160 14.63 -19.58 11.32
C PHE A 160 14.40 -19.72 12.83
N ILE A 161 14.91 -18.78 13.64
CA ILE A 161 14.78 -18.84 15.10
C ILE A 161 13.34 -18.65 15.57
N ASN A 162 12.55 -17.78 14.91
CA ASN A 162 11.21 -17.43 15.42
C ASN A 162 10.07 -18.24 14.78
N PHE A 163 10.23 -18.68 13.52
CA PHE A 163 9.16 -19.35 12.77
C PHE A 163 9.41 -20.84 12.54
N THR A 164 10.55 -21.39 12.96
CA THR A 164 10.87 -22.81 12.76
C THR A 164 11.42 -23.48 14.01
N LEU A 165 12.39 -22.86 14.68
CA LEU A 165 12.95 -23.36 15.94
C LEU A 165 12.02 -23.03 17.12
#